data_AF-A0A0C3D160-F1
#
_entry.id   AF-A0A0C3D160-F1
#
_cell.length_a   1.000
_cell.length_b   1.000
_cell.length_c   1.000
_cell.angle_alpha   90.00
_cell.angle_beta   90.00
_cell.angle_gamma   90.00
#
_symmetry.space_group_name_H-M   'P 1'
#
loop_
_entity.id
_entity.type
_entity.pdbx_description
1 polymer ?
#
loop_
_entity_poly.entity_id
_entity_poly.type
_entity_poly.pdbx_seq_one_letter_code
_entity_poly.pdbx_strand_id
1 'polypeptide(L)'
;MPRNGASRPSSSQAMLPSSADVKKDMRMKFVDEGGVAKVQEGNNGSFMDSSLSWKDIPWFKSITNMTIVLKGVATPQDALMAYDHGLVGIVLSNHGGRQLNTARSGLENLINIVEALEMCEPWPNPQFAVFVDGGVRRASDILKAIAS
;
A
#
# COMPACT_ATOMS: atom_id res chain seq x y z
N MET A 1 30.61 27.48 -55.19
CA MET A 1 29.24 26.95 -54.97
C MET A 1 29.16 26.35 -53.57
N PRO A 2 28.87 27.12 -52.50
CA PRO A 2 28.74 26.58 -51.16
C PRO A 2 27.33 26.00 -50.94
N ARG A 3 27.27 24.85 -50.27
CA ARG A 3 26.04 24.14 -49.90
C ARG A 3 25.31 24.92 -48.79
N ASN A 4 24.01 25.16 -48.97
CA ASN A 4 23.11 25.73 -47.96
C ASN A 4 23.16 24.89 -46.67
N GLY A 5 23.72 25.47 -45.61
CA GLY A 5 23.63 24.96 -44.25
C GLY A 5 22.28 25.36 -43.65
N ALA A 6 21.46 24.37 -43.31
CA ALA A 6 20.23 24.58 -42.53
C ALA A 6 20.59 25.07 -41.13
N SER A 7 20.13 26.27 -40.77
CA SER A 7 20.21 26.83 -39.41
C SER A 7 19.33 26.03 -38.46
N ARG A 8 19.92 25.44 -37.41
CA ARG A 8 19.18 24.85 -36.28
C ARG A 8 18.33 25.93 -35.59
N PRO A 9 17.04 25.68 -35.28
CA PRO A 9 16.28 26.61 -34.46
C PRO A 9 16.82 26.58 -33.02
N SER A 10 16.99 27.77 -32.43
CA SER A 10 17.34 27.94 -31.02
C SER A 10 16.27 27.28 -30.16
N SER A 11 16.69 26.47 -29.19
CA SER A 11 15.86 25.86 -28.17
C SER A 11 14.94 26.90 -27.50
N SER A 12 13.66 26.89 -27.86
CA SER A 12 12.62 27.58 -27.11
C SER A 12 12.53 26.91 -25.74
N GLN A 13 12.88 27.66 -24.70
CA GLN A 13 12.72 27.25 -23.31
C GLN A 13 11.23 26.95 -23.07
N ALA A 14 10.86 25.68 -23.01
CA ALA A 14 9.52 25.28 -22.61
C ALA A 14 9.32 25.73 -21.16
N MET A 15 8.53 26.78 -20.98
CA MET A 15 8.22 27.33 -19.66
C MET A 15 7.37 26.30 -18.92
N LEU A 16 7.95 25.67 -17.89
CA LEU A 16 7.22 24.76 -17.02
C LEU A 16 6.14 25.57 -16.28
N PRO A 17 4.88 25.06 -16.20
CA PRO A 17 3.80 25.77 -15.54
C PRO A 17 4.13 25.99 -14.06
N SER A 18 3.76 27.16 -13.53
CA SER A 18 4.05 27.49 -12.14
C SER A 18 3.22 26.62 -11.20
N SER A 19 3.71 26.41 -9.98
CA SER A 19 2.99 25.66 -8.93
C SER A 19 1.63 26.25 -8.56
N ALA A 20 1.33 27.49 -8.99
CA ALA A 20 0.01 28.11 -8.84
C ALA A 20 -0.98 27.65 -9.92
N ASP A 21 -0.49 27.35 -11.13
CA ASP A 21 -1.32 26.92 -12.27
C ASP A 21 -1.75 25.45 -12.10
N VAL A 22 -0.86 24.60 -11.56
CA VAL A 22 -1.17 23.20 -11.22
C VAL A 22 -2.22 23.08 -10.12
N LYS A 23 -2.27 24.04 -9.18
CA LYS A 23 -3.27 24.04 -8.09
C LYS A 23 -4.67 24.42 -8.55
N LYS A 24 -4.80 25.22 -9.62
CA LYS A 24 -6.11 25.59 -10.16
C LYS A 24 -6.78 24.43 -10.91
N ASP A 25 -5.99 23.59 -11.57
CA ASP A 25 -6.49 22.49 -12.40
C ASP A 25 -6.98 21.27 -11.59
N MET A 26 -6.60 21.17 -10.31
CA MET A 26 -7.08 20.10 -9.42
C MET A 26 -8.44 20.43 -8.77
N ARG A 27 -8.97 21.64 -9.00
CA ARG A 27 -10.28 22.05 -8.49
C ARG A 27 -11.38 21.66 -9.48
N MET A 28 -11.51 20.36 -9.75
CA MET A 28 -12.70 19.84 -10.41
C MET A 28 -13.84 19.71 -9.39
N LYS A 29 -14.94 20.38 -9.76
CA LYS A 29 -16.10 20.80 -8.99
C LYS A 29 -16.91 19.63 -8.43
N PHE A 30 -17.12 19.63 -7.11
CA PHE A 30 -18.38 19.15 -6.54
C PHE A 30 -19.21 20.38 -6.22
N VAL A 31 -20.31 20.54 -6.95
CA VAL A 31 -21.38 21.47 -6.56
C VAL A 31 -22.39 20.59 -5.84
N ASP A 32 -22.61 20.85 -4.55
CA ASP A 32 -23.74 20.31 -3.81
C ASP A 32 -24.51 21.50 -3.22
N GLU A 33 -25.79 21.60 -3.56
CA GLU A 33 -26.68 22.63 -3.05
C GLU A 33 -27.17 22.21 -1.66
N GLY A 34 -26.83 23.01 -0.65
CA GLY A 34 -27.62 23.13 0.57
C GLY A 34 -27.40 22.04 1.62
N GLY A 35 -26.35 22.20 2.44
CA GLY A 35 -26.24 21.51 3.73
C GLY A 35 -25.00 21.95 4.48
N VAL A 36 -25.19 22.55 5.66
CA VAL A 36 -24.10 23.12 6.48
C VAL A 36 -23.01 22.08 6.73
N ALA A 37 -21.85 22.27 6.10
CA ALA A 37 -20.69 21.43 6.32
C ALA A 37 -20.19 21.61 7.76
N LYS A 38 -20.29 20.57 8.59
CA LYS A 38 -19.46 20.48 9.79
C LYS A 38 -18.02 20.37 9.31
N VAL A 39 -17.23 21.40 9.59
CA VAL A 39 -15.78 21.35 9.45
C VAL A 39 -15.29 20.32 10.46
N GLN A 40 -15.04 19.10 10.00
CA GLN A 40 -14.19 18.18 10.73
C GLN A 40 -12.79 18.76 10.59
N GLU A 41 -12.20 19.20 11.70
CA GLU A 41 -10.79 19.63 11.78
C GLU A 41 -9.90 18.43 11.46
N GLY A 42 -9.76 18.17 10.17
CA GLY A 42 -8.93 17.13 9.60
C GLY A 42 -7.47 17.55 9.68
N ASN A 43 -6.73 16.73 10.41
CA ASN A 43 -5.31 16.77 10.69
C ASN A 43 -4.44 17.33 9.55
N ASN A 44 -3.49 18.19 9.91
CA ASN A 44 -2.55 18.84 9.00
C ASN A 44 -1.67 17.82 8.24
N GLY A 45 -1.93 17.61 6.95
CA GLY A 45 -0.88 17.39 5.95
C GLY A 45 -0.34 15.98 5.69
N SER A 46 -0.89 14.91 6.26
CA SER A 46 -0.54 13.53 5.86
C SER A 46 -1.65 12.88 5.04
N PHE A 47 -1.30 12.34 3.86
CA PHE A 47 -2.22 11.52 3.04
C PHE A 47 -2.56 10.16 3.70
N MET A 48 -1.94 9.84 4.84
CA MET A 48 -2.12 8.60 5.59
C MET A 48 -2.44 8.94 7.04
N ASP A 49 -3.44 8.25 7.59
CA ASP A 49 -3.84 8.37 8.98
C ASP A 49 -2.95 7.49 9.88
N SER A 50 -2.17 8.12 10.75
CA SER A 50 -1.28 7.45 11.70
C SER A 50 -2.00 6.89 12.94
N SER A 51 -3.31 7.13 13.07
CA SER A 51 -4.11 6.66 14.20
C SER A 51 -4.79 5.30 13.96
N LEU A 52 -4.65 4.74 12.76
CA LEU A 52 -5.21 3.42 12.40
C LEU A 52 -4.76 2.33 13.38
N SER A 53 -5.72 1.50 13.78
CA SER A 53 -5.55 0.46 14.78
C SER A 53 -6.41 -0.77 14.47
N TRP A 54 -6.14 -1.86 15.20
CA TRP A 54 -6.95 -3.09 15.12
C TRP A 54 -8.44 -2.87 15.41
N LYS A 55 -8.78 -1.84 16.20
CA LYS A 55 -10.17 -1.49 16.55
C LYS A 55 -10.98 -0.98 15.36
N ASP A 56 -10.33 -0.60 14.28
CA ASP A 56 -10.98 -0.07 13.07
C ASP A 56 -11.42 -1.17 12.11
N ILE A 57 -10.94 -2.41 12.28
CA ILE A 57 -11.30 -3.55 11.44
C ILE A 57 -12.82 -3.82 11.40
N PRO A 58 -13.55 -3.83 12.53
CA PRO A 58 -15.01 -3.97 12.50
C PRO A 58 -15.70 -2.88 11.70
N TRP A 59 -15.19 -1.64 11.74
CA TRP A 59 -15.72 -0.55 10.93
C TRP A 59 -15.43 -0.76 9.44
N PHE A 60 -14.22 -1.16 9.05
CA PHE A 60 -13.94 -1.50 7.65
C PHE A 60 -14.86 -2.61 7.14
N LYS A 61 -15.11 -3.65 7.94
CA LYS A 61 -16.04 -4.74 7.60
C LYS A 61 -17.50 -4.28 7.48
N SER A 62 -17.90 -3.19 8.13
CA SER A 62 -19.28 -2.71 8.07
C SER A 62 -19.58 -1.84 6.85
N ILE A 63 -18.56 -1.24 6.24
CA ILE A 63 -18.70 -0.33 5.10
C ILE A 63 -18.41 -0.99 3.74
N THR A 64 -17.94 -2.25 3.72
CA THR A 64 -17.71 -3.00 2.48
C THR A 64 -17.99 -4.49 2.61
N ASN A 65 -18.42 -5.09 1.52
CA ASN A 65 -18.54 -6.55 1.37
C ASN A 65 -17.30 -7.18 0.72
N MET A 66 -16.30 -6.36 0.37
CA MET A 66 -15.05 -6.86 -0.19
C MET A 66 -14.23 -7.59 0.86
N THR A 67 -13.42 -8.53 0.40
CA THR A 67 -12.46 -9.22 1.24
C THR A 67 -11.36 -8.25 1.70
N ILE A 68 -11.05 -8.29 3.00
CA ILE A 68 -10.04 -7.43 3.62
C ILE A 68 -8.79 -8.26 3.91
N VAL A 69 -7.66 -7.84 3.34
CA VAL A 69 -6.32 -8.41 3.55
C VAL A 69 -5.44 -7.35 4.20
N LEU A 70 -4.73 -7.69 5.28
CA LEU A 70 -3.81 -6.76 5.93
C LEU A 70 -2.44 -6.79 5.26
N LYS A 71 -2.05 -5.68 4.64
CA LYS A 71 -0.73 -5.52 4.01
C LYS A 71 0.25 -4.81 4.94
N GLY A 72 1.47 -5.33 5.02
CA GLY A 72 2.54 -4.72 5.83
C GLY A 72 2.88 -5.50 7.10
N VAL A 73 2.42 -6.75 7.20
CA VAL A 73 2.68 -7.62 8.36
C VAL A 73 4.16 -8.00 8.37
N ALA A 74 4.81 -7.84 9.53
CA ALA A 74 6.23 -8.11 9.69
C ALA A 74 6.54 -9.01 10.91
N THR A 75 5.54 -9.37 11.71
CA THR A 75 5.71 -10.17 12.93
C THR A 75 4.67 -11.29 13.02
N PRO A 76 4.99 -12.41 13.70
CA PRO A 76 4.01 -13.45 14.02
C PRO A 76 2.81 -12.93 14.82
N GLN A 77 3.06 -12.01 15.76
CA GLN A 77 2.01 -11.45 16.61
C GLN A 77 0.95 -10.71 15.80
N ASP A 78 1.37 -9.92 14.80
CA ASP A 78 0.44 -9.23 13.91
C ASP A 78 -0.32 -10.20 12.98
N ALA A 79 0.31 -11.30 12.57
CA ALA A 79 -0.35 -12.33 11.78
C ALA A 79 -1.44 -13.05 12.58
N LEU A 80 -1.16 -13.40 13.84
CA LEU A 80 -2.13 -13.98 14.77
C LEU A 80 -3.29 -13.01 15.04
N MET A 81 -2.98 -11.72 15.27
CA MET A 81 -4.03 -10.71 15.42
C MET A 81 -4.90 -10.59 14.16
N ALA A 82 -4.31 -10.61 12.96
CA ALA A 82 -5.08 -10.60 11.71
C ALA A 82 -6.01 -11.82 11.58
N TYR A 83 -5.52 -12.99 11.98
CA TYR A 83 -6.29 -14.23 12.02
C TYR A 83 -7.48 -14.12 12.99
N ASP A 84 -7.22 -13.68 14.23
CA ASP A 84 -8.24 -13.53 15.29
C ASP A 84 -9.30 -12.49 14.96
N HIS A 85 -8.93 -11.41 14.26
CA HIS A 85 -9.87 -10.41 13.76
C HIS A 85 -10.68 -10.90 12.56
N GLY A 86 -10.47 -12.14 12.10
CA GLY A 86 -11.19 -12.78 11.00
C GLY A 86 -10.93 -12.10 9.66
N LEU A 87 -9.72 -11.59 9.43
CA LEU A 87 -9.31 -11.16 8.10
C LEU A 87 -9.13 -12.38 7.19
N VAL A 88 -9.22 -12.20 5.88
CA VAL A 88 -9.08 -13.32 4.92
C VAL A 88 -7.63 -13.58 4.53
N GLY A 89 -6.69 -12.81 5.08
CA GLY A 89 -5.29 -12.98 4.81
C GLY A 89 -4.42 -11.80 5.15
N ILE A 90 -3.13 -11.99 4.91
CA ILE A 90 -2.07 -11.03 5.19
C ILE A 90 -1.09 -10.96 4.02
N VAL A 91 -0.43 -9.80 3.86
CA VAL A 91 0.71 -9.65 2.96
C VAL A 91 1.95 -9.28 3.78
N LEU A 92 2.94 -10.18 3.78
CA LEU A 92 4.25 -9.95 4.37
C LEU A 92 5.02 -8.98 3.48
N SER A 93 5.17 -7.75 3.97
CA SER A 93 5.69 -6.65 3.17
C SER A 93 6.33 -5.60 4.06
N ASN A 94 7.53 -5.15 3.68
CA ASN A 94 8.14 -3.93 4.21
C ASN A 94 8.01 -2.76 3.22
N HIS A 95 6.97 -2.81 2.37
CA HIS A 95 6.70 -1.83 1.32
C HIS A 95 7.85 -1.71 0.29
N GLY A 96 8.56 -2.82 0.04
CA GLY A 96 9.73 -2.87 -0.83
C GLY A 96 10.91 -2.05 -0.30
N GLY A 97 11.11 -2.05 1.03
CA GLY A 97 12.20 -1.35 1.71
C GLY A 97 12.05 0.17 1.81
N ARG A 98 10.83 0.70 1.66
CA ARG A 98 10.57 2.16 1.61
C ARG A 98 9.97 2.76 2.88
N GLN A 99 9.76 1.94 3.92
CA GLN A 99 9.19 2.38 5.20
C GLN A 99 10.23 2.26 6.31
N LEU A 100 10.18 1.21 7.12
CA LEU A 100 11.17 0.99 8.18
C LEU A 100 12.49 0.47 7.59
N ASN A 101 13.57 1.25 7.73
CA ASN A 101 14.90 0.81 7.34
C ASN A 101 15.35 -0.38 8.20
N THR A 102 16.18 -1.27 7.65
CA THR A 102 16.67 -2.51 8.31
C THR A 102 15.60 -3.53 8.68
N ALA A 103 14.34 -3.32 8.27
CA ALA A 103 13.30 -4.32 8.42
C ALA A 103 13.64 -5.58 7.63
N ARG A 104 13.35 -6.74 8.22
CA ARG A 104 13.47 -8.04 7.56
C ARG A 104 12.67 -8.08 6.26
N SER A 105 13.09 -8.93 5.34
CA SER A 105 12.32 -9.17 4.11
C SER A 105 11.04 -9.96 4.42
N GLY A 106 10.01 -9.81 3.59
CA GLY A 106 8.79 -10.60 3.73
C GLY A 106 9.06 -12.11 3.68
N LEU A 107 10.01 -12.54 2.85
CA LEU A 107 10.40 -13.94 2.73
C LEU A 107 11.16 -14.47 3.95
N GLU A 108 11.99 -13.65 4.60
CA GLU A 108 12.67 -14.03 5.86
C GLU A 108 11.68 -14.18 7.01
N ASN A 109 10.64 -13.34 7.06
CA ASN A 109 9.60 -13.44 8.08
C ASN A 109 8.60 -14.58 7.82
N LEU A 110 8.51 -15.08 6.59
CA LEU A 110 7.49 -16.05 6.17
C LEU A 110 7.48 -17.30 7.04
N ILE A 111 8.64 -17.91 7.28
CA ILE A 111 8.76 -19.16 8.05
C ILE A 111 8.19 -18.99 9.46
N ASN A 112 8.70 -18.02 10.23
CA ASN A 112 8.25 -17.79 11.60
C ASN A 112 6.75 -17.44 11.69
N ILE A 113 6.19 -16.81 10.65
CA ILE A 113 4.78 -16.44 10.62
C ILE A 113 3.89 -17.65 10.30
N VAL A 114 4.29 -18.48 9.33
CA VAL A 114 3.57 -19.72 9.01
C VAL A 114 3.60 -20.66 10.20
N GLU A 115 4.75 -20.86 10.85
CA GLU A 115 4.87 -21.68 12.07
C GLU A 115 3.93 -21.20 13.20
N ALA A 116 3.78 -19.88 13.37
CA ALA A 116 2.86 -19.35 14.36
C ALA A 116 1.39 -19.59 13.98
N LEU A 117 1.04 -19.44 12.70
CA LEU A 117 -0.32 -19.69 12.21
C LEU A 117 -0.69 -21.19 12.25
N GLU A 118 0.28 -22.09 12.13
CA GLU A 118 0.09 -23.53 12.30
C GLU A 118 -0.38 -23.91 13.71
N MET A 119 -0.15 -23.06 14.70
CA MET A 119 -0.64 -23.24 16.06
C MET A 119 -2.11 -22.79 16.25
N CYS A 120 -2.71 -22.14 15.25
CA CYS A 120 -4.11 -21.71 15.29
C CYS A 120 -5.05 -22.85 14.92
N GLU A 121 -6.27 -22.83 15.46
CA GLU A 121 -7.34 -23.73 15.03
C GLU A 121 -8.49 -22.95 14.37
N PRO A 122 -9.02 -23.40 13.22
CA PRO A 122 -8.49 -24.48 12.38
C PRO A 122 -7.26 -24.04 11.56
N TRP A 123 -6.24 -24.90 11.46
CA TRP A 123 -5.16 -24.74 10.47
C TRP A 123 -4.89 -26.08 9.75
N PRO A 124 -4.75 -26.10 8.40
CA PRO A 124 -4.85 -24.96 7.49
C PRO A 124 -6.28 -24.40 7.40
N ASN A 125 -6.39 -23.07 7.38
CA ASN A 125 -7.65 -22.40 7.13
C ASN A 125 -7.76 -22.04 5.64
N PRO A 126 -8.63 -22.69 4.84
CA PRO A 126 -8.75 -22.42 3.42
C PRO A 126 -9.29 -21.01 3.09
N GLN A 127 -9.79 -20.28 4.09
CA GLN A 127 -10.25 -18.90 3.95
C GLN A 127 -9.18 -17.86 4.32
N PHE A 128 -8.01 -18.29 4.82
CA PHE A 128 -6.92 -17.40 5.23
C PHE A 128 -5.69 -17.60 4.35
N ALA A 129 -5.33 -16.58 3.57
CA ALA A 129 -4.19 -16.63 2.66
C ALA A 129 -3.00 -15.79 3.16
N VAL A 130 -1.79 -16.34 3.03
CA VAL A 130 -0.53 -15.63 3.30
C VAL A 130 0.13 -15.27 1.97
N PHE A 131 0.32 -13.98 1.74
CA PHE A 131 1.02 -13.45 0.55
C PHE A 131 2.36 -12.84 0.96
N VAL A 132 3.30 -12.76 0.02
CA VAL A 132 4.59 -12.11 0.23
C VAL A 132 4.91 -11.18 -0.93
N ASP A 133 5.45 -10.00 -0.63
CA ASP A 133 6.03 -9.09 -1.62
C ASP A 133 7.47 -8.67 -1.26
N GLY A 134 8.09 -7.93 -2.18
CA GLY A 134 9.42 -7.36 -1.99
C GLY A 134 10.54 -8.25 -2.56
N GLY A 135 11.38 -7.68 -3.42
CA GLY A 135 12.60 -8.34 -3.89
C GLY A 135 12.44 -9.57 -4.80
N VAL A 136 11.22 -10.07 -5.07
CA VAL A 136 10.98 -11.19 -6.00
C VAL A 136 11.36 -10.79 -7.43
N ARG A 137 12.35 -11.47 -8.03
CA ARG A 137 12.84 -11.14 -9.39
C ARG A 137 12.96 -12.36 -10.30
N ARG A 138 12.90 -13.58 -9.76
CA ARG A 138 13.00 -14.82 -10.51
C ARG A 138 11.94 -15.83 -10.07
N ALA A 139 11.62 -16.77 -10.96
CA ALA A 139 10.71 -17.86 -10.64
C ALA A 139 11.20 -18.70 -9.44
N SER A 140 12.52 -18.85 -9.27
CA SER A 140 13.10 -19.53 -8.11
C SER A 140 12.74 -18.87 -6.78
N ASP A 141 12.51 -17.56 -6.75
CA ASP A 141 12.13 -16.85 -5.52
C ASP A 141 10.67 -17.17 -5.16
N ILE A 142 9.81 -17.31 -6.17
CA ILE A 142 8.41 -17.76 -6.01
C ILE A 142 8.39 -19.19 -5.47
N LEU A 143 9.21 -20.08 -6.02
CA LEU A 143 9.30 -21.47 -5.55
C LEU A 143 9.75 -21.56 -4.10
N LYS A 144 10.71 -20.72 -3.67
CA LYS A 144 11.12 -20.66 -2.26
C LYS A 144 9.97 -20.23 -1.36
N ALA A 145 9.19 -19.23 -1.77
CA ALA A 145 8.04 -18.77 -0.99
C ALA A 145 6.93 -19.82 -0.88
N ILE A 146 6.68 -20.60 -1.94
CA ILE A 146 5.68 -21.68 -1.93
C ILE A 146 6.13 -22.89 -1.09
N ALA A 147 7.44 -23.14 -1.04
CA ALA A 147 8.02 -24.26 -0.32
C ALA A 147 8.30 -23.96 1.17
N SER A 148 8.09 -22.73 1.61
CA SER A 148 8.22 -22.29 3.02
C SER A 148 6.96 -22.64 3.79
#